data_AF-A0A7W7VAY9-F1
#
_entry.id   AF-A0A7W7VAY9-F1
#
_cell.length_a   1.000
_cell.length_b   1.000
_cell.length_c   1.000
_cell.angle_alpha   90.00
_cell.angle_beta   90.00
_cell.angle_gamma   90.00
#
_symmetry.space_group_name_H-M   'P 1'
#
loop_
_entity.id
_entity.type
_entity.pdbx_description
1 polymer ?
#
loop_
_entity_poly.entity_id
_entity_poly.type
_entity_poly.pdbx_seq_one_letter_code
_entity_poly.pdbx_strand_id
1 'polypeptide(L)'
;MLPPKGEGTAGDQAIQKALEAAWPADLSVSDERQLLAAGRALLRADATGTGRGKWPEVFPGSNRGLAPAFSTARFRIQAAIARRDGRPDRAVVHLVWAGTDRGGTYTDGRITDLYFTRTSQEGASVWVPQPRT
;
A
#
# COMPACT_ATOMS: atom_id res chain seq x y z
N MET A 1 19.61 -4.08 13.41
CA MET A 1 19.82 -5.37 12.73
C MET A 1 18.56 -5.62 11.90
N LEU A 2 18.66 -5.56 10.57
CA LEU A 2 17.53 -5.87 9.67
C LEU A 2 17.36 -7.40 9.61
N PRO A 3 16.13 -7.93 9.62
CA PRO A 3 15.90 -9.37 9.56
C PRO A 3 16.42 -9.98 8.24
N PRO A 4 16.91 -11.23 8.25
CA PRO A 4 17.35 -11.93 7.04
C PRO A 4 16.18 -12.17 6.06
N LYS A 5 16.48 -12.16 4.75
CA LYS A 5 15.48 -12.30 3.68
C LYS A 5 14.80 -13.68 3.77
N GLY A 6 13.46 -13.70 3.82
CA GLY A 6 12.68 -14.94 3.67
C GLY A 6 12.08 -15.57 4.93
N GLU A 7 12.12 -14.93 6.12
CA GLU A 7 11.55 -15.50 7.37
C GLU A 7 10.01 -15.64 7.41
N GLY A 8 9.30 -15.19 6.38
CA GLY A 8 7.83 -15.17 6.40
C GLY A 8 7.31 -14.22 7.48
N THR A 9 6.24 -14.60 8.17
CA THR A 9 5.45 -13.71 9.06
C THR A 9 6.26 -13.11 10.22
N ALA A 10 7.31 -13.79 10.70
CA ALA A 10 8.18 -13.28 11.75
C ALA A 10 9.05 -12.10 11.27
N GLY A 11 9.60 -12.21 10.06
CA GLY A 11 10.36 -11.13 9.43
C GLY A 11 9.48 -9.91 9.14
N ASP A 12 8.23 -10.15 8.72
CA ASP A 12 7.22 -9.11 8.49
C ASP A 12 6.95 -8.28 9.76
N GLN A 13 6.87 -8.92 10.94
CA GLN A 13 6.70 -8.22 12.22
C GLN A 13 7.92 -7.36 12.58
N ALA A 14 9.14 -7.83 12.30
CA ALA A 14 10.35 -7.04 12.52
C ALA A 14 10.42 -5.82 11.59
N ILE A 15 10.03 -5.98 10.32
CA ILE A 15 9.94 -4.87 9.36
C ILE A 15 8.89 -3.85 9.83
N GLN A 16 7.72 -4.32 10.28
CA GLN A 16 6.66 -3.46 10.80
C GLN A 16 7.15 -2.61 11.98
N LYS A 17 7.81 -3.24 12.97
CA LYS A 17 8.38 -2.51 14.12
C LYS A 17 9.43 -1.50 13.71
N ALA A 18 10.27 -1.83 12.73
CA ALA A 18 11.28 -0.90 12.21
C ALA A 18 10.64 0.33 11.53
N LEU A 19 9.59 0.14 10.74
CA LEU A 19 8.81 1.23 10.13
C LEU A 19 8.17 2.13 11.20
N GLU A 20 7.51 1.54 12.19
CA GLU A 20 6.86 2.27 13.28
C GLU A 20 7.86 3.08 14.12
N ALA A 21 9.05 2.53 14.37
CA ALA A 21 10.10 3.23 15.11
C ALA A 21 10.73 4.38 14.31
N ALA A 22 10.91 4.21 13.00
CA ALA A 22 11.48 5.24 12.13
C ALA A 22 10.52 6.41 11.90
N TRP A 23 9.21 6.12 11.83
CA TRP A 23 8.17 7.12 11.60
C TRP A 23 7.07 6.97 12.66
N PRO A 24 7.09 7.78 13.73
CA PRO A 24 6.03 7.79 14.73
C PRO A 24 4.65 8.12 14.13
N ALA A 25 3.58 7.56 14.71
CA ALA A 25 2.22 7.82 14.25
C ALA A 25 1.77 9.27 14.55
N ASP A 26 1.16 9.91 13.56
CA ASP A 26 0.72 11.32 13.58
C ASP A 26 -0.69 11.54 13.00
N LEU A 27 -1.41 10.43 12.81
CA LEU A 27 -2.81 10.36 12.37
C LEU A 27 -3.69 9.83 13.50
N SER A 28 -5.01 10.05 13.39
CA SER A 28 -5.96 9.37 14.28
C SER A 28 -5.95 7.86 13.98
N VAL A 29 -6.23 7.03 14.99
CA VAL A 29 -6.31 5.56 14.83
C VAL A 29 -7.32 5.16 13.74
N SER A 30 -8.42 5.91 13.62
CA SER A 30 -9.45 5.68 12.60
C SER A 30 -8.93 5.99 11.19
N ASP A 31 -8.26 7.13 11.01
CA ASP A 31 -7.67 7.52 9.72
C ASP A 31 -6.56 6.57 9.30
N GLU A 32 -5.64 6.25 10.22
CA GLU A 32 -4.56 5.30 9.96
C GLU A 32 -5.11 3.93 9.53
N ARG A 33 -6.13 3.42 10.21
CA ARG A 33 -6.77 2.15 9.84
C ARG A 33 -7.40 2.21 8.45
N GLN A 34 -8.10 3.30 8.12
CA GLN A 34 -8.73 3.48 6.82
C GLN A 34 -7.68 3.55 5.70
N LEU A 35 -6.63 4.35 5.89
CA LEU A 35 -5.53 4.50 4.95
C LEU A 35 -4.76 3.20 4.75
N LEU A 36 -4.47 2.45 5.81
CA LEU A 36 -3.82 1.15 5.70
C LEU A 36 -4.67 0.13 4.94
N ALA A 37 -5.98 0.10 5.17
CA ALA A 37 -6.88 -0.77 4.41
C ALA A 37 -6.92 -0.38 2.92
N ALA A 38 -7.07 0.92 2.63
CA ALA A 38 -7.11 1.44 1.27
C ALA A 38 -5.78 1.23 0.53
N GLY A 39 -4.64 1.58 1.15
CA GLY A 39 -3.30 1.43 0.58
C GLY A 39 -2.93 -0.02 0.29
N ARG A 40 -3.26 -0.96 1.20
CA ARG A 40 -3.03 -2.39 0.96
C ARG A 40 -3.84 -2.93 -0.21
N ALA A 41 -5.11 -2.54 -0.30
CA ALA A 41 -5.99 -2.93 -1.39
C ALA A 41 -5.53 -2.33 -2.73
N LEU A 42 -5.16 -1.05 -2.73
CA LEU A 42 -4.68 -0.33 -3.90
C LEU A 42 -3.37 -0.92 -4.44
N LEU A 43 -2.39 -1.17 -3.58
CA LEU A 43 -1.12 -1.79 -4.00
C LEU A 43 -1.33 -3.20 -4.57
N ARG A 44 -2.20 -4.01 -3.96
CA ARG A 44 -2.53 -5.34 -4.50
C ARG A 44 -3.14 -5.22 -5.90
N ALA A 45 -4.01 -4.24 -6.12
CA ALA A 45 -4.62 -4.03 -7.43
C ALA A 45 -3.66 -3.48 -8.47
N ASP A 46 -2.72 -2.62 -8.06
CA ASP A 46 -1.62 -2.17 -8.91
C ASP A 46 -0.76 -3.36 -9.37
N ALA A 47 -0.28 -4.17 -8.42
CA ALA A 47 0.62 -5.29 -8.70
C ALA A 47 -0.04 -6.45 -9.45
N THR A 48 -1.29 -6.79 -9.10
CA THR A 48 -1.95 -8.01 -9.60
C THR A 48 -3.05 -7.74 -10.63
N GLY A 49 -3.40 -6.48 -10.89
CA GLY A 49 -4.56 -6.13 -11.71
C GLY A 49 -5.92 -6.41 -11.04
N THR A 50 -5.97 -7.20 -9.97
CA THR A 50 -7.22 -7.63 -9.33
C THR A 50 -7.82 -6.48 -8.52
N GLY A 51 -9.07 -6.12 -8.85
CA GLY A 51 -9.82 -5.09 -8.12
C GLY A 51 -9.60 -3.66 -8.62
N ARG A 52 -8.80 -3.43 -9.68
CA ARG A 52 -8.52 -2.08 -10.22
C ARG A 52 -9.79 -1.25 -10.51
N GLY A 53 -10.91 -1.90 -10.82
CA GLY A 53 -12.21 -1.25 -11.02
C GLY A 53 -12.74 -0.47 -9.80
N LYS A 54 -12.20 -0.70 -8.58
CA LYS A 54 -12.51 0.11 -7.39
C LYS A 54 -11.84 1.49 -7.41
N TRP A 55 -10.83 1.70 -8.25
CA TRP A 55 -10.05 2.94 -8.32
C TRP A 55 -9.92 3.42 -9.78
N PRO A 56 -11.04 3.80 -10.42
CA PRO A 56 -11.03 4.23 -11.82
C PRO A 56 -10.17 5.47 -12.07
N GLU A 57 -10.07 6.36 -11.08
CA GLU A 57 -9.24 7.58 -11.15
C GLU A 57 -7.74 7.27 -11.13
N VAL A 58 -7.33 6.18 -10.45
CA VAL A 58 -5.92 5.75 -10.38
C VAL A 58 -5.56 4.84 -11.54
N PHE A 59 -6.49 3.99 -11.98
CA PHE A 59 -6.28 3.04 -13.07
C PHE A 59 -7.25 3.31 -14.23
N PRO A 60 -7.03 4.37 -15.02
CA PRO A 60 -7.86 4.66 -16.17
C PRO A 60 -7.77 3.50 -17.18
N GLY A 61 -8.92 3.04 -17.68
CA GLY A 61 -8.96 1.93 -18.65
C GLY A 61 -8.69 0.54 -18.04
N SER A 62 -8.96 0.35 -16.75
CA SER A 62 -8.82 -0.93 -16.03
C SER A 62 -9.62 -2.11 -16.63
N ASN A 63 -10.56 -1.85 -17.54
CA ASN A 63 -11.25 -2.87 -18.34
C ASN A 63 -10.44 -3.44 -19.53
N ARG A 64 -9.22 -2.96 -19.79
CA ARG A 64 -8.43 -3.38 -20.98
C ARG A 64 -7.73 -4.74 -20.85
N GLY A 65 -8.07 -5.57 -19.86
CA GLY A 65 -7.51 -6.93 -19.74
C GLY A 65 -5.99 -6.97 -19.61
N LEU A 66 -5.39 -5.98 -18.94
CA LEU A 66 -3.95 -5.95 -18.68
C LEU A 66 -3.56 -7.14 -17.80
N ALA A 67 -2.58 -7.92 -18.26
CA ALA A 67 -2.14 -9.09 -17.55
C ALA A 67 -1.46 -8.68 -16.20
N PRO A 68 -1.84 -9.23 -15.03
CA PRO A 68 -1.21 -9.02 -13.70
C PRO A 68 0.34 -8.95 -13.67
N ALA A 69 0.98 -7.82 -13.33
CA ALA A 69 2.46 -7.76 -13.31
C ALA A 69 3.10 -8.80 -12.36
N PHE A 70 2.43 -9.07 -11.24
CA PHE A 70 2.79 -10.07 -10.25
C PHE A 70 1.70 -11.14 -10.10
N SER A 71 2.12 -12.36 -9.74
CA SER A 71 1.21 -13.45 -9.42
C SER A 71 0.39 -13.12 -8.17
N THR A 72 -0.94 -13.19 -8.27
CA THR A 72 -1.86 -13.00 -7.14
C THR A 72 -1.59 -13.97 -5.99
N ALA A 73 -1.19 -15.20 -6.30
CA ALA A 73 -0.89 -16.23 -5.31
C ALA A 73 0.48 -16.02 -4.62
N ARG A 74 1.36 -15.22 -5.22
CA ARG A 74 2.73 -14.95 -4.72
C ARG A 74 2.98 -13.47 -4.48
N PHE A 75 1.95 -12.72 -4.12
CA PHE A 75 2.06 -11.31 -3.76
C PHE A 75 1.63 -11.12 -2.29
N ARG A 76 2.53 -10.56 -1.47
CA ARG A 76 2.28 -10.29 -0.05
C ARG A 76 2.75 -8.89 0.34
N ILE A 77 2.00 -8.27 1.25
CA ILE A 77 2.42 -7.03 1.92
C ILE A 77 2.98 -7.45 3.26
N GLN A 78 4.22 -7.06 3.51
CA GLN A 78 5.02 -7.45 4.67
C GLN A 78 4.81 -6.49 5.82
N ALA A 79 4.76 -5.20 5.51
CA ALA A 79 4.52 -4.15 6.49
C ALA A 79 3.86 -2.95 5.83
N ALA A 80 3.15 -2.16 6.63
CA ALA A 80 2.62 -0.88 6.18
C ALA A 80 2.39 0.08 7.35
N ILE A 81 2.65 1.36 7.09
CA ILE A 81 2.34 2.47 8.00
C ILE A 81 1.64 3.58 7.20
N ALA A 82 0.79 4.37 7.85
CA ALA A 82 0.20 5.57 7.25
C ALA A 82 0.58 6.80 8.08
N ARG A 83 1.08 7.85 7.43
CA ARG A 83 1.57 9.07 8.09
C ARG A 83 1.00 10.30 7.41
N ARG A 84 0.99 11.43 8.12
CA ARG A 84 0.63 12.71 7.54
C ARG A 84 1.70 13.14 6.53
N ASP A 85 1.26 13.74 5.43
CA ASP A 85 2.15 14.29 4.40
C ASP A 85 2.13 15.82 4.44
N GLY A 86 2.73 16.38 5.50
CA GLY A 86 2.90 17.83 5.72
C GLY A 86 1.63 18.64 6.01
N ARG A 87 0.44 18.16 5.61
CA ARG A 87 -0.86 18.84 5.79
C ARG A 87 -1.91 17.89 6.39
N PRO A 88 -2.89 18.40 7.16
CA PRO A 88 -3.89 17.54 7.82
C PRO A 88 -4.83 16.79 6.86
N ASP A 89 -4.97 17.30 5.63
CA ASP A 89 -5.74 16.74 4.54
C ASP A 89 -4.89 15.84 3.61
N ARG A 90 -3.64 15.54 3.97
CA ARG A 90 -2.74 14.70 3.17
C ARG A 90 -2.13 13.60 4.00
N ALA A 91 -2.05 12.43 3.41
CA ALA A 91 -1.41 11.28 4.01
C ALA A 91 -0.62 10.49 2.99
N VAL A 92 0.44 9.84 3.46
CA VAL A 92 1.23 8.88 2.72
C VAL A 92 1.13 7.53 3.41
N VAL A 93 0.90 6.48 2.63
CA VAL A 93 0.97 5.09 3.08
C VAL A 93 2.25 4.49 2.54
N HIS A 94 3.16 4.15 3.44
CA HIS A 94 4.39 3.45 3.13
C HIS A 94 4.14 1.95 3.24
N LEU A 95 4.35 1.21 2.15
CA LEU A 95 4.18 -0.24 2.11
C LEU A 95 5.48 -0.93 1.78
N VAL A 96 5.76 -2.02 2.50
CA VAL A 96 6.81 -2.98 2.15
C VAL A 96 6.16 -4.26 1.68
N TRP A 97 6.59 -4.77 0.53
CA TRP A 97 5.96 -5.93 -0.09
C TRP A 97 6.97 -6.85 -0.79
N ALA A 98 6.51 -8.08 -1.02
CA ALA A 98 7.24 -9.11 -1.74
C ALA A 98 6.32 -9.74 -2.80
N GLY A 99 6.90 -10.14 -3.93
CA GLY A 99 6.15 -10.59 -5.10
C GLY A 99 6.96 -11.51 -6.01
N THR A 100 6.28 -12.43 -6.70
CA THR A 100 6.86 -13.12 -7.86
C THR A 100 6.24 -12.55 -9.14
N ASP A 101 7.09 -12.06 -10.05
CA ASP A 101 6.64 -11.60 -11.37
C ASP A 101 6.21 -12.78 -12.26
N ARG A 102 5.75 -12.47 -13.48
CA ARG A 102 5.39 -13.51 -14.47
C ARG A 102 6.56 -14.39 -14.92
N GLY A 103 7.77 -13.86 -14.93
CA GLY A 103 8.97 -14.59 -15.32
C GLY A 103 9.44 -15.57 -14.24
N GLY A 104 8.80 -15.56 -13.06
CA GLY A 104 9.20 -16.37 -11.91
C GLY A 104 10.24 -15.69 -11.01
N THR A 105 10.60 -14.43 -11.30
CA THR A 105 11.55 -13.67 -10.49
C THR A 105 10.90 -13.27 -9.18
N TYR A 106 11.51 -13.68 -8.06
CA TYR A 106 11.08 -13.27 -6.74
C TYR A 106 11.76 -11.96 -6.33
N THR A 107 10.96 -11.02 -5.81
CA THR A 107 11.43 -9.79 -5.17
C THR A 107 10.89 -9.71 -3.74
N ASP A 108 11.71 -9.17 -2.85
CA ASP A 108 11.40 -9.00 -1.42
C ASP A 108 11.84 -7.61 -0.95
N GLY A 109 11.17 -7.05 0.06
CA GLY A 109 11.51 -5.77 0.67
C GLY A 109 11.31 -4.57 -0.26
N ARG A 110 10.41 -4.66 -1.24
CA ARG A 110 10.10 -3.53 -2.13
C ARG A 110 9.31 -2.50 -1.36
N ILE A 111 9.76 -1.24 -1.41
CA ILE A 111 9.07 -0.11 -0.80
C ILE A 111 8.18 0.55 -1.85
N THR A 112 7.00 0.97 -1.43
CA THR A 112 6.07 1.69 -2.28
C THR A 112 5.26 2.68 -1.47
N ASP A 113 5.28 3.92 -1.92
CA ASP A 113 4.52 5.01 -1.31
C ASP A 113 3.24 5.27 -2.10
N LEU A 114 2.16 5.46 -1.38
CA LEU A 114 0.84 5.80 -1.90
C LEU A 114 0.33 7.07 -1.22
N TYR A 115 0.06 8.09 -2.00
CA TYR A 115 -0.41 9.38 -1.49
C TYR A 115 -1.92 9.44 -1.52
N PHE A 116 -2.50 10.06 -0.50
CA PHE A 116 -3.94 10.23 -0.32
C PHE A 116 -4.25 11.68 0.06
N THR A 117 -5.38 12.18 -0.43
CA THR A 117 -5.96 13.45 0.02
C THR A 117 -7.27 13.18 0.73
N ARG A 118 -7.56 13.96 1.78
CA ARG A 118 -8.82 13.90 2.50
C ARG A 118 -9.80 14.82 1.80
N THR A 119 -10.95 14.26 1.45
CA THR A 119 -12.11 15.01 0.98
C THR A 119 -13.21 14.91 2.02
N SER A 120 -13.98 15.99 2.19
CA SER A 120 -15.16 15.99 3.05
C SER A 120 -16.38 15.81 2.16
N GLN A 121 -17.09 14.69 2.31
CA GLN A 121 -18.34 14.44 1.62
C GLN A 121 -19.43 14.18 2.64
N GLU A 122 -20.48 15.00 2.65
CA GLU A 122 -21.68 14.83 3.50
C GLU A 122 -21.37 14.58 4.99
N GLY A 123 -20.38 15.30 5.55
CA GLY A 123 -19.97 15.17 6.95
C GLY A 123 -19.05 13.98 7.26
N ALA A 124 -18.80 13.09 6.29
CA ALA A 124 -17.80 12.04 6.39
C ALA A 124 -16.49 12.47 5.73
N SER A 125 -15.37 12.24 6.42
CA SER A 125 -14.03 12.37 5.83
C SER A 125 -13.70 11.10 5.05
N VAL A 126 -13.38 11.23 3.76
CA VAL A 126 -12.97 10.13 2.89
C VAL A 126 -11.57 10.40 2.35
N TRP A 127 -10.69 9.41 2.48
CA TRP A 127 -9.34 9.44 1.90
C TRP A 127 -9.37 8.91 0.46
N VAL A 128 -8.95 9.76 -0.48
CA VAL A 128 -8.93 9.47 -1.91
C VAL A 128 -7.47 9.31 -2.37
N PRO A 129 -7.10 8.17 -2.97
CA PRO A 129 -5.75 7.97 -3.47
C PRO A 129 -5.45 8.92 -4.64
N GLN A 130 -4.23 9.44 -4.68
CA GLN A 130 -3.76 10.27 -5.77
C GLN A 130 -3.10 9.41 -6.85
N PRO A 131 -3.32 9.70 -8.14
CA PRO A 131 -2.59 9.06 -9.22
C PRO A 131 -1.08 9.26 -9.03
N ARG A 132 -0.28 8.24 -9.35
CA ARG A 132 1.17 8.39 -9.43
C ARG A 132 1.49 9.12 -10.74
N THR A 133 2.00 10.35 -10.65
CA THR A 133 2.52 11.12 -11.79
C THR A 133 3.88 10.59 -12.23
#